data_AF-A0A6N3V024-F1
#
_entry.id   AF-A0A6N3V024-F1
#
_cell.length_a   1.000
_cell.length_b   1.000
_cell.length_c   1.000
_cell.angle_alpha   90.00
_cell.angle_beta   90.00
_cell.angle_gamma   90.00
#
_symmetry.space_group_name_H-M   'P 1'
#
loop_
_entity.id
_entity.type
_entity.pdbx_description
1 polymer ?
#
loop_
_entity_poly.entity_id
_entity_poly.type
_entity_poly.pdbx_seq_one_letter_code
_entity_poly.pdbx_strand_id
1 'polypeptide(L)'
;MDKLALFINTAMLAMFIENAIFSRALGTSVAFYASRKKESIFGLGLGITYVIVVSSCITFFIDGWLADWQYFYVVMPLIYTLTVSIVYTGSLLLLWRFLPKIFRNIKKYVHLSVFNAAVLGALFLNTTYHADFFSYMGFGVGIAAGFFIAVFFLHIANERLNSPLIPEAFRGMPIMMVFVGIMSLAFYALTGYNTGAI
;
A
#
# COMPACT_ATOMS: atom_id res chain seq x y z
N MET A 1 3.36 -21.95 16.06
CA MET A 1 4.24 -20.77 15.99
C MET A 1 3.63 -19.68 16.85
N ASP A 2 4.43 -18.91 17.59
CA ASP A 2 3.93 -17.78 18.38
C ASP A 2 3.25 -16.76 17.45
N LYS A 3 2.06 -16.27 17.84
CA LYS A 3 1.27 -15.29 17.06
C LYS A 3 2.10 -14.06 16.66
N LEU A 4 3.04 -13.67 17.51
CA LEU A 4 3.99 -12.58 17.26
C LEU A 4 4.96 -12.91 16.12
N ALA A 5 5.51 -14.13 16.10
CA ALA A 5 6.42 -14.57 15.04
C ALA A 5 5.71 -14.61 13.68
N LEU A 6 4.45 -15.06 13.66
CA LEU A 6 3.63 -15.05 12.45
C LEU A 6 3.42 -13.61 11.94
N PHE A 7 3.00 -12.70 12.81
CA PHE A 7 2.84 -11.28 12.47
C PHE A 7 4.11 -10.66 11.88
N ILE A 8 5.26 -10.85 12.55
CA ILE A 8 6.54 -10.27 12.11
C ILE A 8 6.97 -10.87 10.77
N ASN A 9 6.87 -12.20 10.61
CA ASN A 9 7.25 -12.86 9.38
C ASN A 9 6.40 -12.36 8.20
N THR A 10 5.08 -12.34 8.36
CA THR A 10 4.18 -11.86 7.31
C THR A 10 4.40 -10.37 7.01
N ALA A 11 4.68 -9.54 8.02
CA ALA A 11 4.99 -8.13 7.80
C ALA A 11 6.29 -7.93 7.01
N MET A 12 7.34 -8.69 7.31
CA MET A 12 8.62 -8.62 6.59
C MET A 12 8.47 -9.10 5.14
N LEU A 13 7.75 -10.20 4.94
CA LEU A 13 7.39 -10.72 3.61
C LEU A 13 6.63 -9.65 2.81
N ALA A 14 5.59 -9.07 3.40
CA ALA A 14 4.79 -8.04 2.76
C ALA A 14 5.60 -6.78 2.39
N MET A 15 6.53 -6.38 3.26
CA MET A 15 7.33 -5.17 3.09
C MET A 15 8.34 -5.28 1.94
N PHE A 16 9.03 -6.42 1.84
CA PHE A 16 10.17 -6.60 0.92
C PHE A 16 9.83 -7.47 -0.29
N ILE A 17 9.15 -8.60 -0.10
CA ILE A 17 8.85 -9.55 -1.17
C ILE A 17 7.61 -9.09 -1.94
N GLU A 18 6.53 -8.83 -1.21
CA GLU A 18 5.24 -8.41 -1.78
C GLU A 18 5.08 -6.88 -1.82
N ASN A 19 6.17 -6.16 -2.03
CA ASN A 19 6.17 -4.71 -1.99
C ASN A 19 5.12 -4.12 -2.96
N ALA A 20 4.24 -3.29 -2.41
CA ALA A 20 3.12 -2.70 -3.16
C ALA A 20 3.58 -2.03 -4.45
N ILE A 21 4.67 -1.24 -4.42
CA ILE A 21 5.10 -0.44 -5.59
C ILE A 21 6.02 -1.26 -6.49
N PHE A 22 7.10 -1.84 -5.95
CA PHE A 22 8.15 -2.43 -6.77
C PHE A 22 7.84 -3.84 -7.26
N SER A 23 7.13 -4.65 -6.46
CA SER A 23 6.78 -6.03 -6.82
C SER A 23 5.41 -6.12 -7.50
N ARG A 24 4.43 -5.34 -7.01
CA ARG A 24 3.03 -5.42 -7.47
C ARG A 24 2.54 -4.23 -8.30
N ALA A 25 3.35 -3.17 -8.46
CA ALA A 25 2.99 -1.95 -9.20
C ALA A 25 1.70 -1.26 -8.73
N LEU A 26 1.30 -1.48 -7.48
CA LEU A 26 0.14 -0.90 -6.82
C LEU A 26 0.48 0.46 -6.19
N GLY A 27 -0.38 1.46 -6.45
CA GLY A 27 -0.28 2.78 -5.81
C GLY A 27 0.84 3.68 -6.32
N THR A 28 1.39 3.36 -7.50
CA THR A 28 2.46 4.13 -8.16
C THR A 28 2.08 5.60 -8.38
N SER A 29 0.83 5.90 -8.75
CA SER A 29 0.33 7.26 -8.97
C SER A 29 0.46 8.14 -7.72
N VAL A 30 -0.01 7.64 -6.57
CA VAL A 30 0.10 8.33 -5.27
C VAL A 30 1.54 8.39 -4.81
N ALA A 31 2.34 7.36 -5.11
CA ALA A 31 3.75 7.34 -4.75
C ALA A 31 4.56 8.42 -5.48
N PHE A 32 4.37 8.58 -6.79
CA PHE A 32 4.99 9.65 -7.57
C PHE A 32 4.50 11.05 -7.17
N TYR A 33 3.25 11.16 -6.72
CA TYR A 33 2.73 12.40 -6.16
C TYR A 33 3.43 12.75 -4.84
N ALA A 34 3.52 11.77 -3.92
CA ALA A 34 4.12 11.92 -2.61
C ALA A 34 5.63 12.19 -2.69
N SER A 35 6.34 11.57 -3.62
CA SER A 35 7.80 11.71 -3.77
C SER A 35 8.26 13.12 -4.12
N ARG A 36 7.37 13.97 -4.64
CA ARG A 36 7.69 15.37 -4.97
C ARG A 36 7.65 16.30 -3.77
N LYS A 37 7.00 15.91 -2.66
CA LYS A 37 6.78 16.78 -1.49
C LYS A 37 7.06 16.02 -0.21
N LYS A 38 8.14 16.38 0.49
CA LYS A 38 8.55 15.74 1.74
C LYS A 38 7.44 15.69 2.80
N GLU A 39 6.70 16.78 2.96
CA GLU A 39 5.55 16.88 3.87
C GLU A 39 4.43 15.88 3.55
N SER A 40 4.27 15.54 2.26
CA SER A 40 3.22 14.63 1.79
C SER A 40 3.54 13.16 2.08
N ILE A 41 4.82 12.80 2.26
CA ILE A 41 5.26 11.42 2.47
C ILE A 41 4.71 10.88 3.79
N PHE A 42 4.87 11.65 4.88
CA PHE A 42 4.36 11.25 6.19
C PHE A 42 2.83 11.27 6.25
N GLY A 43 2.21 12.32 5.72
CA GLY A 43 0.74 12.45 5.73
C GLY A 43 0.05 11.33 4.95
N LEU A 44 0.55 11.01 3.74
CA LEU A 44 0.01 9.91 2.94
C LEU A 44 0.40 8.54 3.47
N GLY A 45 1.64 8.37 3.94
CA GLY A 45 2.10 7.11 4.52
C GLY A 45 1.25 6.67 5.71
N LEU A 46 1.02 7.57 6.66
CA LEU A 46 0.17 7.29 7.82
C LEU A 46 -1.29 7.06 7.42
N GLY A 47 -1.82 7.86 6.49
CA GLY A 47 -3.18 7.70 5.99
C GLY A 47 -3.40 6.34 5.31
N ILE A 48 -2.50 5.94 4.42
CA ILE A 48 -2.55 4.64 3.74
C ILE A 48 -2.40 3.50 4.74
N THR A 49 -1.46 3.61 5.70
CA THR A 49 -1.27 2.61 6.76
C THR A 49 -2.55 2.39 7.54
N TYR A 50 -3.17 3.48 8.02
CA TYR A 50 -4.41 3.42 8.76
C TYR A 50 -5.53 2.75 7.96
N VAL A 51 -5.75 3.19 6.70
CA VAL A 51 -6.82 2.63 5.86
C VAL A 51 -6.57 1.15 5.60
N ILE A 52 -5.34 0.74 5.25
CA ILE A 52 -4.99 -0.67 4.99
C ILE A 52 -5.23 -1.53 6.24
N VAL A 53 -4.69 -1.13 7.40
CA VAL A 53 -4.76 -1.96 8.61
C VAL A 53 -6.20 -2.10 9.08
N VAL A 54 -6.96 -1.00 9.15
CA VAL A 54 -8.36 -1.04 9.59
C VAL A 54 -9.22 -1.84 8.60
N SER A 55 -9.04 -1.62 7.30
CA SER A 55 -9.79 -2.34 6.28
C SER A 55 -9.43 -3.83 6.29
N SER A 56 -8.16 -4.19 6.48
CA SER A 56 -7.72 -5.59 6.58
C SER A 56 -8.32 -6.31 7.79
N CYS A 57 -8.46 -5.61 8.92
CA CYS A 57 -9.13 -6.17 10.09
C CYS A 57 -10.61 -6.45 9.81
N ILE A 58 -11.29 -5.54 9.11
CA ILE A 58 -12.72 -5.68 8.78
C ILE A 58 -12.91 -6.79 7.74
N THR A 59 -12.10 -6.79 6.67
CA THR A 59 -12.21 -7.79 5.61
C THR A 59 -11.92 -9.19 6.13
N PHE A 60 -11.01 -9.38 7.09
CA PHE A 60 -10.80 -10.68 7.73
C PHE A 60 -12.11 -11.31 8.25
N PHE A 61 -12.96 -10.54 8.93
CA PHE A 61 -14.24 -11.05 9.43
C PHE A 61 -15.24 -11.31 8.31
N ILE A 62 -15.26 -10.45 7.30
CA ILE A 62 -16.12 -10.59 6.12
C ILE A 62 -15.75 -11.85 5.34
N ASP A 63 -14.46 -12.04 5.07
CA ASP A 63 -13.93 -13.18 4.32
C ASP A 63 -14.25 -14.47 5.07
N GLY A 64 -14.06 -14.50 6.39
CA GLY A 64 -14.43 -15.64 7.22
C GLY A 64 -15.92 -15.99 7.21
N TRP A 65 -16.81 -15.01 6.97
CA TRP A 65 -18.25 -15.24 6.89
C TRP A 65 -18.72 -15.61 5.47
N LEU A 66 -18.05 -15.12 4.44
CA LEU A 66 -18.45 -15.29 3.04
C LEU A 66 -17.63 -16.33 2.27
N ALA A 67 -16.59 -16.92 2.89
CA ALA A 67 -15.67 -17.85 2.24
C ALA A 67 -16.37 -19.04 1.55
N ASP A 68 -17.43 -19.58 2.16
CA ASP A 68 -18.16 -20.75 1.64
C ASP A 68 -19.16 -20.41 0.52
N TRP A 69 -19.31 -19.11 0.19
CA TRP A 69 -20.27 -18.70 -0.82
C TRP A 69 -19.70 -18.85 -2.24
N GLN A 70 -20.40 -19.59 -3.09
CA GLN A 70 -19.98 -19.89 -4.48
C GLN A 70 -19.63 -18.65 -5.33
N TYR A 71 -20.24 -17.49 -5.05
CA TYR A 71 -20.01 -16.25 -5.81
C TYR A 71 -19.01 -15.31 -5.16
N PHE A 72 -18.36 -15.70 -4.05
CA PHE A 72 -17.49 -14.85 -3.24
C PHE A 72 -16.47 -14.07 -4.10
N TYR A 73 -15.69 -14.75 -4.94
CA TYR A 73 -14.68 -14.11 -5.78
C TYR A 73 -15.23 -13.09 -6.78
N VAL A 74 -16.48 -13.25 -7.23
CA VAL A 74 -17.13 -12.31 -8.16
C VAL A 74 -17.57 -11.04 -7.44
N VAL A 75 -18.07 -11.17 -6.21
CA VAL A 75 -18.55 -10.03 -5.40
C VAL A 75 -17.46 -9.36 -4.57
N MET A 76 -16.33 -10.05 -4.36
CA MET A 76 -15.21 -9.63 -3.53
C MET A 76 -14.75 -8.17 -3.81
N PRO A 77 -14.52 -7.73 -5.07
CA PRO A 77 -14.12 -6.35 -5.33
C PRO A 77 -15.13 -5.29 -4.87
N LEU A 78 -16.43 -5.59 -5.00
CA LEU A 78 -17.50 -4.70 -4.56
C LEU A 78 -17.51 -4.60 -3.04
N ILE A 79 -17.35 -5.72 -2.34
CA ILE A 79 -17.33 -5.76 -0.88
C ILE A 79 -16.11 -5.01 -0.32
N TYR A 80 -14.93 -5.17 -0.92
CA TYR A 80 -13.73 -4.47 -0.45
C TYR A 80 -13.81 -2.98 -0.72
N THR A 81 -14.32 -2.57 -1.89
CA THR A 81 -14.56 -1.17 -2.19
C THR A 81 -15.59 -0.55 -1.24
N LEU A 82 -16.66 -1.27 -0.90
CA LEU A 82 -17.66 -0.83 0.08
C LEU A 82 -17.04 -0.71 1.47
N THR A 83 -16.25 -1.69 1.90
CA THR A 83 -15.56 -1.69 3.19
C THR A 83 -14.65 -0.47 3.32
N VAL A 84 -13.80 -0.23 2.32
CA VAL A 84 -12.91 0.93 2.28
C VAL A 84 -13.71 2.25 2.27
N SER A 85 -14.84 2.30 1.57
CA SER A 85 -15.73 3.46 1.53
C SER A 85 -16.37 3.77 2.89
N ILE A 86 -16.75 2.74 3.65
CA ILE A 86 -17.29 2.88 5.01
C ILE A 86 -16.18 3.39 5.95
N VAL A 87 -14.98 2.79 5.90
CA VAL A 87 -13.82 3.23 6.70
C VAL A 87 -13.49 4.69 6.40
N TYR A 88 -13.46 5.07 5.12
CA TYR A 88 -13.22 6.43 4.69
C TYR A 88 -14.27 7.41 5.22
N THR A 89 -15.55 7.12 5.01
CA THR A 89 -16.66 8.00 5.40
C THR A 89 -16.71 8.14 6.91
N GLY A 90 -16.58 7.05 7.64
CA GLY A 90 -16.52 7.05 9.11
C GLY A 90 -15.34 7.88 9.62
N SER A 91 -14.15 7.69 9.06
CA SER A 91 -12.96 8.45 9.45
C SER A 91 -13.11 9.95 9.17
N LEU A 92 -13.71 10.31 8.03
CA LEU A 92 -13.95 11.70 7.65
C LEU A 92 -14.95 12.38 8.61
N LEU A 93 -16.03 11.69 8.96
CA LEU A 93 -17.05 12.18 9.91
C LEU A 93 -16.49 12.33 11.32
N LEU A 94 -15.71 11.34 11.79
CA LEU A 94 -15.04 11.40 13.09
C LEU A 94 -14.08 12.60 13.18
N LEU A 95 -13.24 12.79 12.16
CA LEU A 95 -12.33 13.94 12.10
C LEU A 95 -13.08 15.27 12.04
N TRP A 96 -14.15 15.35 11.26
CA TRP A 96 -14.95 16.56 11.15
C TRP A 96 -15.64 16.92 12.47
N ARG A 97 -16.19 15.92 13.17
CA ARG A 97 -16.96 16.11 14.41
C ARG A 97 -16.08 16.39 15.62
N PHE A 98 -14.99 15.63 15.79
CA PHE A 98 -14.16 15.67 17.00
C PHE A 98 -12.91 16.54 16.85
N LEU A 99 -12.35 16.64 15.64
CA LEU A 99 -11.03 17.28 15.41
C LEU A 99 -11.06 18.26 14.21
N PRO A 100 -11.92 19.30 14.22
CA PRO A 100 -12.12 20.17 13.05
C PRO A 100 -10.88 20.96 12.62
N LYS A 101 -9.94 21.23 13.54
CA LYS A 101 -8.65 21.88 13.22
C LYS A 101 -7.76 20.96 12.37
N ILE A 102 -7.64 19.69 12.78
CA ILE A 102 -6.84 18.68 12.09
C ILE A 102 -7.48 18.35 10.74
N PHE A 103 -8.81 18.19 10.70
CA PHE A 103 -9.58 17.91 9.50
C PHE A 103 -9.22 18.82 8.30
N ARG A 104 -9.10 20.13 8.52
CA ARG A 104 -8.78 21.09 7.44
C ARG A 104 -7.43 20.80 6.78
N ASN A 105 -6.46 20.34 7.57
CA ASN A 105 -5.09 20.10 7.11
C ASN A 105 -4.93 18.72 6.48
N ILE A 106 -5.59 17.70 7.04
CA ILE A 106 -5.36 16.30 6.61
C ILE A 106 -6.39 15.75 5.63
N LYS A 107 -7.54 16.42 5.41
CA LYS A 107 -8.61 15.91 4.52
C LYS A 107 -8.08 15.50 3.15
N LYS A 108 -7.16 16.29 2.58
CA LYS A 108 -6.53 16.01 1.29
C LYS A 108 -5.77 14.68 1.30
N TYR A 109 -5.02 14.41 2.36
CA TYR A 109 -4.29 13.14 2.51
C TYR A 109 -5.23 11.97 2.73
N VAL A 110 -6.34 12.17 3.45
CA VAL A 110 -7.36 11.13 3.66
C VAL A 110 -7.98 10.72 2.32
N HIS A 111 -8.38 11.68 1.47
CA HIS A 111 -8.93 11.37 0.13
C HIS A 111 -7.92 10.59 -0.72
N LEU A 112 -6.68 11.08 -0.82
CA LEU A 112 -5.63 10.46 -1.62
C LEU A 112 -5.20 9.08 -1.11
N SER A 113 -5.32 8.83 0.21
CA SER A 113 -4.98 7.53 0.79
C SER A 113 -5.99 6.46 0.45
N VAL A 114 -7.28 6.81 0.42
CA VAL A 114 -8.39 5.88 0.20
C VAL A 114 -8.51 5.47 -1.27
N PHE A 115 -8.39 6.43 -2.19
CA PHE A 115 -8.41 6.18 -3.63
C PHE A 115 -7.04 5.72 -4.15
N ASN A 116 -6.43 4.77 -3.46
CA ASN A 116 -5.12 4.22 -3.80
C ASN A 116 -5.23 2.71 -4.09
N ALA A 117 -4.71 2.29 -5.25
CA ALA A 117 -4.67 0.88 -5.63
C ALA A 117 -3.88 -0.01 -4.65
N ALA A 118 -2.92 0.54 -3.91
CA ALA A 118 -2.21 -0.19 -2.85
C ALA A 118 -3.14 -0.60 -1.72
N VAL A 119 -4.18 0.17 -1.41
CA VAL A 119 -5.16 -0.18 -0.37
C VAL A 119 -5.97 -1.39 -0.79
N LEU A 120 -6.62 -1.31 -1.95
CA LEU A 120 -7.44 -2.42 -2.45
C LEU A 120 -6.60 -3.66 -2.70
N GLY A 121 -5.42 -3.51 -3.31
CA GLY A 121 -4.51 -4.62 -3.57
C GLY A 121 -4.06 -5.32 -2.28
N ALA A 122 -3.80 -4.59 -1.19
CA ALA A 122 -3.48 -5.20 0.10
C ALA A 122 -4.59 -6.14 0.60
N LEU A 123 -5.86 -5.75 0.44
CA LEU A 123 -7.02 -6.57 0.85
C LEU A 123 -7.16 -7.83 0.00
N PHE A 124 -7.01 -7.71 -1.32
CA PHE A 124 -7.03 -8.86 -2.22
C PHE A 124 -5.90 -9.85 -1.93
N LEU A 125 -4.68 -9.34 -1.74
CA LEU A 125 -3.51 -10.18 -1.43
C LEU A 125 -3.68 -10.87 -0.08
N ASN A 126 -4.20 -10.18 0.93
CA ASN A 126 -4.52 -10.76 2.23
C ASN A 126 -5.44 -11.97 2.11
N THR A 127 -6.53 -11.82 1.36
CA THR A 127 -7.53 -12.88 1.15
C THR A 127 -6.98 -14.07 0.38
N THR A 128 -6.04 -13.81 -0.53
CA THR A 128 -5.48 -14.85 -1.40
C THR A 128 -4.44 -15.70 -0.67
N TYR A 129 -3.60 -15.08 0.18
CA TYR A 129 -2.39 -15.72 0.71
C TYR A 129 -2.45 -16.03 2.21
N HIS A 130 -3.43 -15.51 2.93
CA HIS A 130 -3.46 -15.60 4.39
C HIS A 130 -4.85 -16.03 4.89
N ALA A 131 -4.86 -16.74 6.02
CA ALA A 131 -6.08 -17.22 6.66
C ALA A 131 -6.19 -16.81 8.14
N ASP A 132 -5.09 -16.35 8.75
CA ASP A 132 -5.05 -15.97 10.16
C ASP A 132 -5.17 -14.46 10.37
N PHE A 133 -5.89 -14.05 11.42
CA PHE A 133 -6.06 -12.64 11.77
C PHE A 133 -4.73 -11.89 11.97
N PHE A 134 -3.78 -12.51 12.67
CA PHE A 134 -2.46 -11.91 12.91
C PHE A 134 -1.64 -11.79 11.63
N SER A 135 -1.82 -12.71 10.66
CA SER A 135 -1.24 -12.60 9.33
C SER A 135 -1.87 -11.45 8.54
N TYR A 136 -3.19 -11.29 8.57
CA TYR A 136 -3.89 -10.17 7.92
C TYR A 136 -3.40 -8.81 8.42
N MET A 137 -3.27 -8.66 9.75
CA MET A 137 -2.74 -7.44 10.36
C MET A 137 -1.26 -7.23 10.00
N GLY A 138 -0.43 -8.27 10.14
CA GLY A 138 1.00 -8.22 9.84
C GLY A 138 1.27 -7.85 8.39
N PHE A 139 0.56 -8.48 7.46
CA PHE A 139 0.63 -8.19 6.04
C PHE A 139 0.19 -6.75 5.73
N GLY A 140 -0.93 -6.29 6.30
CA GLY A 140 -1.41 -4.93 6.09
C GLY A 140 -0.40 -3.87 6.56
N VAL A 141 0.20 -4.07 7.73
CA VAL A 141 1.29 -3.21 8.25
C VAL A 141 2.52 -3.29 7.35
N GLY A 142 2.89 -4.49 6.91
CA GLY A 142 4.05 -4.71 6.04
C GLY A 142 3.89 -4.05 4.67
N ILE A 143 2.74 -4.18 4.01
CA ILE A 143 2.44 -3.48 2.74
C ILE A 143 2.54 -1.97 2.92
N ALA A 144 1.96 -1.43 3.99
CA ALA A 144 1.97 0.00 4.23
C ALA A 144 3.37 0.54 4.53
N ALA A 145 4.16 -0.19 5.32
CA ALA A 145 5.56 0.13 5.58
C ALA A 145 6.42 0.01 4.31
N GLY A 146 6.20 -1.03 3.51
CA GLY A 146 6.87 -1.22 2.22
C GLY A 146 6.54 -0.10 1.22
N PHE A 147 5.28 0.37 1.20
CA PHE A 147 4.87 1.54 0.44
C PHE A 147 5.60 2.80 0.92
N PHE A 148 5.69 3.01 2.23
CA PHE A 148 6.40 4.17 2.80
C PHE A 148 7.89 4.19 2.42
N ILE A 149 8.58 3.04 2.54
CA ILE A 149 9.98 2.88 2.14
C ILE A 149 10.15 3.17 0.65
N ALA A 150 9.27 2.62 -0.18
CA ALA A 150 9.33 2.84 -1.62
C ALA A 150 9.11 4.31 -2.01
N VAL A 151 8.15 5.00 -1.39
CA VAL A 151 7.97 6.45 -1.58
C VAL A 151 9.20 7.24 -1.14
N PHE A 152 9.83 6.84 -0.04
CA PHE A 152 11.06 7.49 0.44
C PHE A 152 12.22 7.33 -0.56
N PHE A 153 12.41 6.15 -1.14
CA PHE A 153 13.38 5.95 -2.22
C PHE A 153 13.07 6.79 -3.44
N LEU A 154 11.80 6.86 -3.84
CA LEU A 154 11.38 7.72 -4.97
C LEU A 154 11.60 9.20 -4.69
N HIS A 155 11.48 9.64 -3.44
CA HIS A 155 11.77 11.02 -3.06
C HIS A 155 13.25 11.34 -3.23
N ILE A 156 14.13 10.50 -2.69
CA ILE A 156 15.58 10.66 -2.84
C ILE A 156 16.00 10.60 -4.32
N ALA A 157 15.44 9.65 -5.08
CA ALA A 157 15.70 9.55 -6.51
C ALA A 157 15.22 10.81 -7.25
N ASN A 158 14.05 11.34 -6.91
CA ASN A 158 13.56 12.58 -7.52
C ASN A 158 14.46 13.79 -7.21
N GLU A 159 15.04 13.89 -6.01
CA GLU A 159 16.01 14.95 -5.70
C GLU A 159 17.31 14.81 -6.50
N ARG A 160 17.82 13.59 -6.66
CA ARG A 160 19.09 13.34 -7.39
C ARG A 160 18.95 13.36 -8.91
N LEU A 161 17.82 12.89 -9.44
CA LEU A 161 17.56 12.79 -10.88
C LEU A 161 16.98 14.07 -11.48
N ASN A 162 16.67 15.09 -10.68
CA ASN A 162 16.40 16.44 -11.19
C ASN A 162 17.70 17.24 -11.33
N SER A 163 18.67 16.67 -12.04
CA SER A 163 19.98 17.28 -12.30
C SER A 163 20.07 17.83 -13.73
N PRO A 164 20.80 18.95 -13.95
CA PRO A 164 21.07 19.46 -15.29
C PRO A 164 21.87 18.47 -16.17
N LEU A 165 22.55 17.49 -15.56
CA LEU A 165 23.29 16.45 -16.28
C LEU A 165 22.38 15.50 -17.09
N ILE A 166 21.08 15.48 -16.79
CA ILE A 166 20.12 14.61 -17.48
C ILE A 166 19.53 15.37 -18.68
N PRO A 167 19.49 14.74 -19.87
CA PRO A 167 18.88 15.33 -21.06
C PRO A 167 17.45 15.81 -20.79
N GLU A 168 17.08 16.95 -21.39
CA GLU A 168 15.78 17.58 -21.11
C GLU A 168 14.60 16.65 -21.41
N ALA A 169 14.68 15.83 -22.45
CA ALA A 169 13.67 14.86 -22.82
C ALA A 169 13.39 13.78 -21.75
N PHE A 170 14.37 13.49 -20.88
CA PHE A 170 14.26 12.47 -19.83
C PHE A 170 14.01 13.03 -18.43
N ARG A 171 14.12 14.35 -18.24
CA ARG A 171 14.03 14.99 -16.93
C ARG A 171 12.63 14.83 -16.33
N GLY A 172 12.56 14.49 -15.04
CA GLY A 172 11.31 14.32 -14.32
C GLY A 172 10.72 12.90 -14.41
N MET A 173 9.51 12.76 -14.95
CA MET A 173 8.77 11.48 -14.90
C MET A 173 9.43 10.33 -15.69
N PRO A 174 9.96 10.52 -16.92
CA PRO A 174 10.54 9.42 -17.68
C PRO A 174 11.71 8.74 -16.97
N ILE A 175 12.67 9.50 -16.45
CA ILE A 175 13.80 8.91 -15.71
C ILE A 175 13.37 8.27 -14.38
N MET A 176 12.35 8.82 -13.73
CA MET A 176 11.76 8.22 -12.53
C MET A 176 11.12 6.86 -12.81
N MET A 177 10.50 6.67 -13.98
CA MET A 177 9.97 5.37 -14.41
C MET A 177 11.09 4.36 -14.67
N VAL A 178 12.18 4.79 -15.31
CA VAL A 178 13.38 3.94 -15.50
C VAL A 178 13.95 3.52 -14.15
N PHE A 179 14.07 4.45 -13.20
CA PHE A 179 14.52 4.14 -11.85
C PHE A 179 13.60 3.13 -11.14
N VAL A 180 12.28 3.30 -11.23
CA VAL A 180 11.31 2.32 -10.68
C VAL A 180 11.51 0.94 -11.31
N GLY A 181 11.75 0.85 -12.62
CA GLY A 181 12.02 -0.41 -13.29
C GLY A 181 13.28 -1.11 -12.77
N ILE A 182 14.38 -0.36 -12.58
CA ILE A 182 15.63 -0.87 -12.01
C ILE A 182 15.42 -1.33 -10.55
N MET A 183 14.71 -0.54 -9.75
CA MET A 183 14.37 -0.91 -8.37
C MET A 183 13.47 -2.14 -8.31
N SER A 184 12.52 -2.26 -9.23
CA SER A 184 11.65 -3.44 -9.36
C SER A 184 12.48 -4.70 -9.63
N LEU A 185 13.46 -4.65 -10.55
CA LEU A 185 14.39 -5.76 -10.78
C LEU A 185 15.21 -6.11 -9.53
N ALA A 186 15.68 -5.11 -8.78
CA ALA A 186 16.43 -5.33 -7.54
C ALA A 186 15.56 -6.00 -6.45
N PHE A 187 14.29 -5.57 -6.31
CA PHE A 187 13.34 -6.17 -5.38
C PHE A 187 12.92 -7.58 -5.83
N TYR A 188 12.78 -7.81 -7.14
CA TYR A 188 12.51 -9.13 -7.69
C TYR A 188 13.64 -10.11 -7.36
N ALA A 189 14.89 -9.68 -7.31
CA ALA A 189 15.98 -10.55 -6.87
C ALA A 189 15.85 -11.01 -5.39
N LEU A 190 15.14 -10.24 -4.53
CA LEU A 190 14.91 -10.60 -3.12
C LEU A 190 13.87 -11.72 -2.95
N THR A 191 12.98 -11.92 -3.91
CA THR A 191 11.95 -12.97 -3.83
C THR A 191 12.55 -14.37 -4.04
N GLY A 192 13.83 -14.44 -4.44
CA GLY A 192 14.52 -15.67 -4.77
C GLY A 192 14.08 -16.18 -6.14
N TYR A 193 15.00 -16.21 -7.10
CA TYR A 193 14.78 -16.97 -8.33
C TYR A 193 14.67 -18.46 -7.95
N ASN A 194 13.44 -18.95 -7.78
CA ASN A 194 13.17 -20.39 -7.83
C ASN A 194 13.34 -20.82 -9.29
N THR A 195 14.56 -21.19 -9.69
CA THR A 195 14.82 -21.99 -10.89
C THR A 195 14.26 -23.40 -10.69
N GLY A 196 12.93 -23.54 -10.76
CA GLY A 196 12.26 -24.81 -10.59
C GLY A 196 10.73 -24.70 -10.72
N ALA A 197 10.25 -24.53 -11.95
CA ALA A 197 8.97 -25.06 -12.46
C ALA A 197 8.75 -24.55 -13.90
N ILE A 198 9.43 -25.21 -14.84
CA ILE A 198 8.78 -25.68 -16.07
C ILE A 198 8.08 -26.98 -15.67
#